data_AF-A0A356IPB0-F1
#
_entry.id   AF-A0A356IPB0-F1
#
_cell.length_a   1.000
_cell.length_b   1.000
_cell.length_c   1.000
_cell.angle_alpha   90.00
_cell.angle_beta   90.00
_cell.angle_gamma   90.00
#
_symmetry.space_group_name_H-M   'P 1'
#
loop_
_entity.id
_entity.type
_entity.pdbx_description
1 polymer ?
#
loop_
_entity_poly.entity_id
_entity_poly.type
_entity_poly.pdbx_seq_one_letter_code
_entity_poly.pdbx_strand_id
1 'polypeptide(L)'
;MKMVSAILIGVGIVHLIALKAVLGGDWITGLYGVDPLDSNLELLIRHRAVLFGLLGTLLVISAFQPKLQIAAIAAGLISTFSFIALSWQTGQPNELISKVILVDWVAVVLLVVAGAIRLTLPQTG
;
A
#
# COMPACT_ATOMS: atom_id res chain seq x y z
N MET A 1 15.31 -3.98 15.24
CA MET A 1 15.05 -4.96 14.16
C MET A 1 13.65 -5.54 14.18
N LYS A 2 13.15 -6.07 15.31
CA LYS A 2 11.79 -6.65 15.42
C LYS A 2 10.67 -5.66 15.06
N MET A 3 10.79 -4.40 15.49
CA MET A 3 9.79 -3.36 15.24
C MET A 3 9.65 -2.98 13.75
N VAL A 4 10.76 -2.74 13.04
CA VAL A 4 10.74 -2.46 11.59
C VAL A 4 10.09 -3.61 10.83
N SER A 5 10.44 -4.85 11.16
CA SER A 5 9.88 -6.04 10.52
C SER A 5 8.37 -6.17 10.80
N ALA A 6 7.93 -5.89 12.02
CA ALA A 6 6.51 -5.87 12.37
C ALA A 6 5.73 -4.79 11.61
N ILE A 7 6.31 -3.58 11.47
CA ILE A 7 5.72 -2.50 10.68
C ILE A 7 5.58 -2.92 9.21
N LEU A 8 6.65 -3.48 8.62
CA LEU A 8 6.64 -3.90 7.21
C LEU A 8 5.61 -5.00 6.95
N ILE A 9 5.44 -5.94 7.88
CA ILE A 9 4.39 -6.97 7.79
C ILE A 9 3.01 -6.31 7.88
N GLY A 10 2.78 -5.43 8.85
CA GLY A 10 1.48 -4.77 9.02
C GLY A 10 1.08 -3.95 7.80
N VAL A 11 1.98 -3.10 7.30
CA VAL A 11 1.74 -2.28 6.11
C VAL A 11 1.62 -3.15 4.85
N GLY A 12 2.42 -4.22 4.76
CA GLY A 12 2.33 -5.18 3.66
C GLY A 12 0.97 -5.87 3.61
N ILE A 13 0.43 -6.29 4.76
CA ILE A 13 -0.91 -6.88 4.86
C ILE A 13 -1.98 -5.91 4.36
N VAL A 14 -1.91 -4.63 4.76
CA VAL A 14 -2.84 -3.60 4.26
C VAL A 14 -2.83 -3.52 2.73
N HIS A 15 -1.64 -3.53 2.11
CA HIS A 15 -1.53 -3.53 0.65
C HIS A 15 -2.07 -4.81 0.01
N LEU A 16 -1.90 -5.96 0.66
CA LEU A 16 -2.46 -7.24 0.20
C LEU A 16 -3.99 -7.27 0.24
N ILE A 17 -4.66 -6.42 1.04
CA ILE A 17 -6.13 -6.33 1.01
C ILE A 17 -6.61 -5.88 -0.38
N ALA A 18 -5.90 -4.93 -1.00
CA ALA A 18 -6.24 -4.41 -2.32
C ALA A 18 -6.22 -5.50 -3.40
N LEU A 19 -5.41 -6.55 -3.23
CA LEU A 19 -5.30 -7.66 -4.19
C LEU A 19 -6.64 -8.38 -4.43
N LYS A 20 -7.57 -8.34 -3.47
CA LYS A 20 -8.91 -8.94 -3.64
C LYS A 20 -9.68 -8.33 -4.82
N ALA A 21 -9.43 -7.06 -5.16
CA ALA A 21 -10.09 -6.41 -6.30
C ALA A 21 -9.76 -7.07 -7.65
N VAL A 22 -8.72 -7.91 -7.76
CA VAL A 22 -8.44 -8.72 -8.95
C VAL A 22 -9.58 -9.70 -9.28
N LEU A 23 -10.32 -10.15 -8.25
CA LEU A 23 -11.40 -11.13 -8.39
C LEU A 23 -12.64 -10.58 -9.12
N GLY A 24 -12.77 -9.26 -9.24
CA GLY A 24 -13.75 -8.62 -10.12
C GLY A 24 -14.58 -7.51 -9.50
N GLY A 25 -15.61 -7.09 -10.25
CA GLY A 25 -16.45 -5.92 -9.94
C GLY A 25 -16.99 -5.87 -8.53
N ASP A 26 -17.53 -6.97 -8.00
CA ASP A 26 -18.09 -7.00 -6.63
C ASP A 26 -17.05 -6.61 -5.57
N TRP A 27 -15.81 -7.07 -5.72
CA TRP A 27 -14.72 -6.71 -4.81
C TRP A 27 -14.26 -5.26 -5.01
N ILE A 28 -14.28 -4.77 -6.24
CA ILE A 28 -13.99 -3.36 -6.56
C ILE A 28 -15.02 -2.45 -5.89
N THR A 29 -16.31 -2.76 -6.03
CA THR A 29 -17.40 -2.00 -5.42
C THR A 29 -17.34 -2.10 -3.89
N GLY A 30 -17.11 -3.28 -3.33
CA GLY A 30 -16.99 -3.45 -1.89
C GLY A 30 -15.80 -2.74 -1.26
N LEU A 31 -14.65 -2.70 -1.94
CA LEU A 31 -13.42 -2.07 -1.41
C LEU A 31 -13.37 -0.56 -1.66
N TYR A 32 -13.91 -0.10 -2.79
CA TYR A 32 -13.70 1.27 -3.27
C TYR A 32 -14.99 2.06 -3.50
N GLY A 33 -16.17 1.43 -3.42
CA GLY A 33 -17.45 2.09 -3.72
C GLY A 33 -17.56 2.56 -5.16
N VAL A 34 -16.78 1.94 -6.05
CA VAL A 34 -16.79 2.21 -7.49
C VAL A 34 -17.63 1.12 -8.15
N ASP A 35 -18.67 1.51 -8.87
CA ASP A 35 -19.39 0.61 -9.77
C ASP A 35 -18.64 0.59 -11.12
N PRO A 36 -17.96 -0.50 -11.48
CA PRO A 36 -17.21 -0.58 -12.72
C PRO A 36 -18.16 -0.81 -13.90
N LEU A 37 -18.92 0.24 -14.24
CA LEU A 37 -19.79 0.26 -15.42
C LEU A 37 -18.97 0.25 -16.73
N ASP A 38 -17.68 0.60 -16.65
CA ASP A 38 -16.75 0.61 -17.77
C ASP A 38 -15.67 -0.48 -17.62
N SER A 39 -15.55 -1.33 -18.65
CA SER A 39 -14.59 -2.44 -18.69
C SER A 39 -13.13 -2.02 -18.65
N ASN A 40 -12.79 -0.83 -19.18
CA ASN A 40 -11.42 -0.33 -19.15
C ASN A 40 -11.03 0.13 -17.73
N LEU A 41 -11.94 0.83 -17.04
CA LEU A 41 -11.76 1.20 -15.64
C LEU A 41 -11.61 -0.05 -14.76
N GLU A 42 -12.42 -1.07 -14.98
CA GLU A 42 -12.31 -2.34 -14.25
C GLU A 42 -10.92 -2.97 -14.43
N LEU A 43 -10.43 -3.04 -15.69
CA LEU A 43 -9.10 -3.55 -16.00
C LEU A 43 -8.00 -2.75 -15.27
N LEU A 44 -8.09 -1.42 -15.27
CA LEU A 44 -7.11 -0.56 -14.60
C LEU A 44 -7.10 -0.76 -13.07
N ILE A 45 -8.28 -0.91 -12.45
CA ILE A 45 -8.37 -1.17 -10.99
C ILE A 45 -7.85 -2.57 -10.66
N ARG A 46 -8.17 -3.59 -11.45
CA ARG A 46 -7.63 -4.95 -11.28
C ARG A 46 -6.11 -4.97 -11.44
N HIS A 47 -5.57 -4.27 -12.44
CA HIS A 47 -4.12 -4.16 -12.62
C HIS A 47 -3.46 -3.43 -11.44
N ARG A 48 -4.06 -2.34 -10.96
CA ARG A 48 -3.62 -1.66 -9.73
C ARG A 48 -3.60 -2.62 -8.55
N ALA A 49 -4.63 -3.45 -8.39
CA ALA A 49 -4.70 -4.45 -7.33
C ALA A 49 -3.53 -5.45 -7.38
N VAL A 50 -3.11 -5.88 -8.57
CA VAL A 50 -1.91 -6.71 -8.75
C VAL A 50 -0.65 -5.98 -8.30
N LEU A 51 -0.47 -4.71 -8.70
CA LEU A 51 0.69 -3.90 -8.29
C LEU A 51 0.76 -3.72 -6.77
N PHE A 52 -0.38 -3.46 -6.12
CA PHE A 52 -0.46 -3.41 -4.66
C PHE A 52 -0.16 -4.77 -4.02
N GLY A 53 -0.59 -5.88 -4.63
CA GLY A 53 -0.25 -7.23 -4.19
C GLY A 53 1.26 -7.52 -4.26
N LEU A 54 1.92 -7.13 -5.35
CA LEU A 54 3.36 -7.24 -5.50
C LEU A 54 4.10 -6.41 -4.45
N LEU A 55 3.68 -5.16 -4.25
CA LEU A 55 4.27 -4.27 -3.26
C LEU A 55 4.06 -4.77 -1.81
N GLY A 56 2.85 -5.23 -1.49
CA GLY A 56 2.55 -5.83 -0.19
C GLY A 56 3.39 -7.08 0.09
N THR A 57 3.56 -7.92 -0.93
CA THR A 57 4.44 -9.10 -0.85
C THR A 57 5.90 -8.70 -0.64
N LEU A 58 6.40 -7.70 -1.38
CA LEU A 58 7.74 -7.16 -1.21
C LEU A 58 7.97 -6.63 0.21
N LEU A 59 7.00 -5.88 0.76
CA LEU A 59 7.05 -5.38 2.14
C LEU A 59 7.15 -6.54 3.14
N VAL A 60 6.29 -7.56 3.02
CA VAL A 60 6.33 -8.75 3.90
C VAL A 60 7.64 -9.50 3.79
N ILE A 61 8.13 -9.76 2.57
CA ILE A 61 9.42 -10.47 2.36
C ILE A 61 10.59 -9.65 2.93
N SER A 62 10.57 -8.33 2.77
CA SER A 62 11.63 -7.44 3.28
C SER A 62 11.71 -7.44 4.82
N ALA A 63 10.64 -7.81 5.51
CA ALA A 63 10.67 -8.01 6.97
C ALA A 63 11.69 -9.10 7.38
N PHE A 64 11.88 -10.12 6.55
CA PHE A 64 12.83 -11.22 6.78
C PHE A 64 14.17 -11.01 6.08
N GLN A 65 14.25 -10.08 5.13
CA GLN A 65 15.46 -9.78 4.36
C GLN A 65 15.90 -8.32 4.56
N PRO A 66 16.80 -8.06 5.52
CA PRO A 66 17.21 -6.70 5.88
C PRO A 66 17.74 -5.85 4.73
N LYS A 67 18.41 -6.47 3.76
CA LYS A 67 18.98 -5.78 2.59
C LYS A 67 17.88 -5.14 1.71
N LEU A 68 16.66 -5.68 1.73
CA LEU A 68 15.54 -5.19 0.94
C LEU A 68 14.71 -4.12 1.66
N GLN A 69 14.89 -3.93 2.98
CA GLN A 69 14.01 -3.07 3.78
C GLN A 69 13.97 -1.63 3.28
N ILE A 70 15.13 -1.03 2.99
CA ILE A 70 15.18 0.36 2.53
C ILE A 70 14.46 0.52 1.18
N ALA A 71 14.70 -0.40 0.25
CA ALA A 71 14.04 -0.39 -1.06
C ALA A 71 12.52 -0.60 -0.93
N ALA A 72 12.08 -1.53 -0.09
CA ALA A 72 10.67 -1.81 0.15
C ALA A 72 9.94 -0.63 0.83
N ILE A 73 10.59 0.01 1.82
CA ILE A 73 10.06 1.21 2.48
C ILE A 73 9.91 2.35 1.47
N ALA A 74 10.94 2.60 0.65
CA ALA A 74 10.91 3.65 -0.37
C ALA A 74 9.80 3.39 -1.40
N ALA A 75 9.69 2.18 -1.92
CA ALA A 75 8.64 1.80 -2.86
C ALA A 75 7.23 1.95 -2.24
N GLY A 76 7.07 1.52 -0.97
CA GLY A 76 5.85 1.68 -0.21
C GLY A 76 5.43 3.14 -0.09
N LEU A 77 6.36 3.99 0.38
CA LEU A 77 6.12 5.43 0.54
C LEU A 77 5.76 6.12 -0.78
N ILE A 78 6.52 5.86 -1.85
CA ILE A 78 6.25 6.45 -3.16
C ILE A 78 4.85 6.09 -3.64
N SER A 79 4.49 4.81 -3.54
CA SER A 79 3.18 4.32 -3.95
C SER A 79 2.04 4.94 -3.15
N THR A 80 2.06 4.84 -1.82
CA THR A 80 0.95 5.34 -0.98
C THR A 80 0.87 6.86 -1.01
N PHE A 81 1.99 7.57 -0.97
CA PHE A 81 2.01 9.02 -1.01
C PHE A 81 1.49 9.56 -2.34
N SER A 82 1.83 8.92 -3.46
CA SER A 82 1.29 9.31 -4.77
C SER A 82 -0.24 9.22 -4.81
N PHE A 83 -0.84 8.18 -4.22
CA PHE A 83 -2.29 8.02 -4.20
C PHE A 83 -2.96 9.11 -3.36
N ILE A 84 -2.42 9.40 -2.18
CA ILE A 84 -2.90 10.50 -1.32
C ILE A 84 -2.79 11.83 -2.07
N ALA A 85 -1.64 12.12 -2.68
CA ALA A 85 -1.42 13.38 -3.40
C ALA A 85 -2.39 13.56 -4.59
N LEU A 86 -2.63 12.48 -5.36
CA LEU A 86 -3.56 12.49 -6.49
C LEU A 86 -5.02 12.63 -6.03
N SER A 87 -5.37 12.11 -4.84
CA SER A 87 -6.74 12.20 -4.31
C SER A 87 -7.20 13.66 -4.11
N TRP A 88 -6.28 14.57 -3.81
CA TRP A 88 -6.59 16.00 -3.68
C TRP A 88 -6.86 16.71 -5.00
N GLN A 89 -6.46 16.12 -6.12
CA GLN A 89 -6.62 16.70 -7.46
C GLN A 89 -7.89 16.20 -8.16
N THR A 90 -8.48 15.11 -7.69
CA THR A 90 -9.54 14.37 -8.40
C THR A 90 -10.96 14.66 -7.90
N GLY A 91 -11.13 15.62 -6.99
CA GLY A 91 -12.42 16.00 -6.40
C GLY A 91 -12.66 15.35 -5.03
N GLN A 92 -13.91 15.35 -4.55
CA GLN A 92 -14.24 14.75 -3.25
C GLN A 92 -14.36 13.22 -3.38
N PRO A 93 -13.50 12.43 -2.70
CA PRO A 93 -13.61 10.98 -2.70
C PRO A 93 -14.90 10.51 -2.01
N ASN A 94 -15.42 9.36 -2.44
CA ASN A 94 -16.52 8.71 -1.71
C ASN A 94 -16.06 8.22 -0.32
N GLU A 95 -17.01 7.74 0.49
CA GLU A 95 -16.73 7.33 1.87
C GLU A 95 -15.73 6.15 1.95
N LEU A 96 -15.79 5.19 1.02
CA LEU A 96 -14.90 4.02 1.01
C LEU A 96 -13.47 4.41 0.62
N ILE A 97 -13.31 5.21 -0.44
CA ILE A 97 -12.00 5.77 -0.82
C ILE A 97 -11.43 6.63 0.31
N SER A 98 -12.27 7.42 1.00
CA SER A 98 -11.83 8.22 2.15
C SER A 98 -11.26 7.36 3.28
N LYS A 99 -11.87 6.20 3.55
CA LYS A 99 -11.33 5.22 4.52
C LYS A 99 -10.00 4.63 4.05
N VAL A 100 -9.85 4.33 2.75
CA VAL A 100 -8.58 3.87 2.18
C VAL A 100 -7.49 4.95 2.34
N ILE A 101 -7.79 6.22 2.05
CA ILE A 101 -6.86 7.34 2.23
C ILE A 101 -6.43 7.46 3.71
N LEU A 102 -7.35 7.31 4.66
CA LEU A 102 -7.01 7.32 6.09
C LEU A 102 -6.05 6.18 6.46
N VAL A 103 -6.32 4.97 5.96
CA VAL A 103 -5.44 3.81 6.16
C VAL A 103 -4.06 4.04 5.53
N ASP A 104 -4.00 4.65 4.35
CA ASP A 104 -2.74 4.98 3.68
C ASP A 104 -1.94 6.04 4.44
N TRP A 105 -2.59 7.01 5.08
CA TRP A 105 -1.91 7.96 5.98
C TRP A 105 -1.24 7.24 7.15
N VAL A 106 -1.93 6.29 7.78
CA VAL A 106 -1.35 5.47 8.85
C VAL A 106 -0.16 4.66 8.32
N ALA A 107 -0.29 4.05 7.14
CA ALA A 107 0.79 3.33 6.49
C ALA A 107 2.01 4.22 6.21
N VAL A 108 1.82 5.45 5.72
CA VAL A 108 2.89 6.42 5.50
C VAL A 108 3.62 6.73 6.80
N VAL A 109 2.90 7.08 7.87
CA VAL A 109 3.51 7.38 9.17
C VAL A 109 4.34 6.19 9.67
N LEU A 110 3.80 4.98 9.59
CA LEU A 110 4.50 3.77 10.00
C LEU A 110 5.76 3.51 9.15
N LEU A 111 5.68 3.66 7.82
CA LEU A 111 6.82 3.48 6.92
C LEU A 111 7.91 4.54 7.14
N VAL A 112 7.54 5.79 7.44
CA VAL A 112 8.51 6.85 7.80
C VAL A 112 9.23 6.48 9.10
N VAL A 113 8.51 6.02 10.12
CA VAL A 113 9.10 5.56 11.38
C VAL A 113 10.05 4.38 11.14
N ALA A 114 9.62 3.39 10.35
CA ALA A 114 10.45 2.25 9.98
C ALA A 114 11.72 2.68 9.22
N GLY A 115 11.60 3.63 8.29
CA GLY A 115 12.71 4.21 7.55
C GLY A 115 13.70 4.94 8.46
N ALA A 116 13.22 5.80 9.35
CA ALA A 116 14.06 6.52 10.31
C ALA A 116 14.85 5.57 11.21
N ILE A 117 14.20 4.52 11.73
CA ILE A 117 14.87 3.49 12.54
C ILE A 117 15.92 2.74 11.71
N ARG A 118 15.60 2.41 10.46
CA ARG A 118 16.50 1.65 9.59
C ARG A 118 17.75 2.44 9.21
N LEU A 119 17.63 3.76 9.02
CA LEU A 119 18.74 4.65 8.70
C LEU A 119 19.62 4.97 9.91
N THR A 120 19.03 5.08 11.11
CA THR A 120 19.76 5.40 12.35
C THR A 120 20.42 4.19 13.01
N LEU A 121 19.87 3.00 12.82
CA LEU A 121 20.42 1.73 13.30
C LEU A 121 20.81 0.82 12.12
N PRO A 122 21.82 1.20 11.33
CA PRO A 122 22.30 0.36 10.24
C PRO A 122 22.73 -1.00 10.79
N GLN A 123 22.31 -2.07 10.11
CA GLN A 123 22.71 -3.41 10.51
C GLN A 123 24.18 -3.60 10.22
N THR A 124 24.99 -3.76 11.27
CA THR A 124 26.29 -4.43 11.15
C THR A 124 25.98 -5.85 10.67
N GLY A 125 26.36 -6.13 9.42
CA GLY A 125 26.25 -7.46 8.81
C GLY A 125 27.17 -8.47 9.46
#